data_AF-A0A317U2Y0-F1
#
_entry.id   AF-A0A317U2Y0-F1
#
_cell.length_a   1.000
_cell.length_b   1.000
_cell.length_c   1.000
_cell.angle_alpha   90.00
_cell.angle_beta   90.00
_cell.angle_gamma   90.00
#
_symmetry.space_group_name_H-M   'P 1'
#
loop_
_entity.id
_entity.type
_entity.pdbx_description
1 polymer ?
#
loop_
_entity_poly.entity_id
_entity_poly.type
_entity_poly.pdbx_seq_one_letter_code
_entity_poly.pdbx_strand_id
1 'polypeptide(L)'
;MAKISFGQALLLLIDKYKEDKSTCTTLKQFYIQGVVSSTDLDYIEQLFKESQLTYKYKISYSKKDIDEDASRRYFETHLAFETLLISLDQMKKDDILQYNKVLYDTLPEVSRNKFNDFIDGKISPKIDGFATEYMDAFQKVQHHENYQRLSKEQKEKVLLILRASWIGVLHARNPEVPVNLYGTGFFSEQNRGRVVKDKPLSPTSAYLSEKSPFFSNHFGLMKTSMPMPRNDIAYAESGFSFVKPSDQNTYDPEAAWPVLNFSKLVHPFSCSISGTTLCQLRLMIKLQDENKQVFDTEEKFANFLKCFMSILLFNSGGHVFNEFLGVLEIAQVREKFTFINGFEQINATSLLLNGNEDAFDKALGDTLNYTKVLLAKKAIHEELDTLSMKLN
;
A
#
# COMPACT_ATOMS: atom_id res chain seq x y z
N MET A 1 -29.41 4.00 12.39
CA MET A 1 -28.75 4.72 11.30
C MET A 1 -27.39 4.10 11.11
N ALA A 2 -27.10 3.63 9.91
CA ALA A 2 -25.85 2.94 9.65
C ALA A 2 -24.64 3.87 9.83
N LYS A 3 -23.65 3.38 10.56
CA LYS A 3 -22.36 4.08 10.73
C LYS A 3 -21.44 3.78 9.55
N ILE A 4 -20.80 4.78 8.96
CA ILE A 4 -19.83 4.60 7.87
C ILE A 4 -18.51 5.31 8.21
N SER A 5 -17.40 4.88 7.63
CA SER A 5 -16.12 5.60 7.76
C SER A 5 -16.17 6.93 7.00
N PHE A 6 -15.24 7.84 7.32
CA PHE A 6 -15.04 9.06 6.54
C PHE A 6 -14.72 8.77 5.07
N GLY A 7 -13.87 7.76 4.79
CA GLY A 7 -13.54 7.31 3.44
C GLY A 7 -14.76 6.83 2.64
N GLN A 8 -15.65 6.06 3.26
CA GLN A 8 -16.91 5.65 2.63
C GLN A 8 -17.84 6.82 2.36
N ALA A 9 -17.95 7.78 3.29
CA ALA A 9 -18.75 8.98 3.08
C ALA A 9 -18.21 9.82 1.90
N LEU A 10 -16.88 9.94 1.80
CA LEU A 10 -16.21 10.64 0.70
C LEU A 10 -16.44 9.95 -0.64
N LEU A 11 -16.40 8.61 -0.70
CA LEU A 11 -16.77 7.84 -1.91
C LEU A 11 -18.21 8.13 -2.36
N LEU A 12 -19.15 8.20 -1.42
CA LEU A 12 -20.54 8.52 -1.74
C LEU A 12 -20.71 9.95 -2.26
N LEU A 13 -19.91 10.90 -1.77
CA LEU A 13 -19.86 12.25 -2.34
C LEU A 13 -19.31 12.22 -3.77
N ILE A 14 -18.24 11.46 -4.04
CA ILE A 14 -17.67 11.34 -5.38
C ILE A 14 -18.71 10.81 -6.37
N ASP A 15 -19.46 9.76 -6.02
CA ASP A 15 -20.52 9.23 -6.90
C ASP A 15 -21.66 10.24 -7.11
N LYS A 16 -22.02 11.01 -6.05
CA LYS A 16 -23.06 12.04 -6.13
C LYS A 16 -22.67 13.20 -7.05
N TYR A 17 -21.42 13.66 -6.95
CA TYR A 17 -20.91 14.83 -7.67
C TYR A 17 -20.15 14.48 -8.96
N LYS A 18 -20.23 13.25 -9.45
CA LYS A 18 -19.47 12.78 -10.63
C LYS A 18 -19.67 13.61 -11.90
N GLU A 19 -20.82 14.26 -12.05
CA GLU A 19 -21.13 15.14 -13.19
C GLU A 19 -20.60 16.57 -13.00
N ASP A 20 -20.34 16.99 -11.75
CA ASP A 20 -19.66 18.24 -11.44
C ASP A 20 -18.15 18.00 -11.45
N LYS A 21 -17.51 18.24 -12.60
CA LYS A 21 -16.08 17.99 -12.80
C LYS A 21 -15.19 18.66 -11.75
N SER A 22 -15.50 19.90 -11.35
CA SER A 22 -14.64 20.64 -10.42
C SER A 22 -14.70 19.99 -9.03
N THR A 23 -15.92 19.83 -8.51
CA THR A 23 -16.14 19.21 -7.20
C THR A 23 -15.63 17.77 -7.19
N CYS A 24 -15.91 16.99 -8.26
CA CYS A 24 -15.45 15.61 -8.37
C CYS A 24 -13.92 15.51 -8.32
N THR A 25 -13.19 16.34 -9.09
CA THR A 25 -11.72 16.34 -9.07
C THR A 25 -11.19 16.65 -7.68
N THR A 26 -11.74 17.64 -6.99
CA THR A 26 -11.35 17.98 -5.61
C THR A 26 -11.63 16.82 -4.65
N LEU A 27 -12.78 16.15 -4.76
CA LEU A 27 -13.11 15.00 -3.91
C LEU A 27 -12.19 13.80 -4.19
N LYS A 28 -11.80 13.55 -5.45
CA LYS A 28 -10.81 12.53 -5.82
C LYS A 28 -9.44 12.84 -5.19
N GLN A 29 -9.03 14.11 -5.19
CA GLN A 29 -7.80 14.55 -4.53
C GLN A 29 -7.85 14.30 -3.01
N PHE A 30 -8.95 14.65 -2.34
CA PHE A 30 -9.11 14.32 -0.92
C PHE A 30 -9.12 12.82 -0.67
N TYR A 31 -9.67 12.03 -1.59
CA TYR A 31 -9.68 10.59 -1.44
C TYR A 31 -8.27 10.01 -1.56
N ILE A 32 -7.39 10.53 -2.42
CA ILE A 32 -6.03 10.00 -2.55
C ILE A 32 -5.03 10.59 -1.55
N GLN A 33 -5.13 11.87 -1.23
CA GLN A 33 -4.16 12.59 -0.39
C GLN A 33 -4.60 12.63 1.08
N GLY A 34 -5.91 12.63 1.32
CA GLY A 34 -6.52 12.88 2.61
C GLY A 34 -6.67 14.36 2.92
N VAL A 35 -7.27 14.64 4.07
CA VAL A 35 -7.50 16.00 4.58
C VAL A 35 -6.18 16.57 5.11
N VAL A 36 -5.79 17.75 4.64
CA VAL A 36 -4.51 18.38 5.04
C VAL A 36 -4.70 19.66 5.86
N SER A 37 -5.90 20.26 5.82
CA SER A 37 -6.23 21.47 6.57
C SER A 37 -7.64 21.42 7.16
N SER A 38 -7.91 22.29 8.15
CA SER A 38 -9.27 22.47 8.67
C SER A 38 -10.24 23.00 7.62
N THR A 39 -9.76 23.82 6.69
CA THR A 39 -10.57 24.35 5.58
C THR A 39 -11.05 23.24 4.66
N ASP A 40 -10.20 22.24 4.37
CA ASP A 40 -10.61 21.07 3.59
C ASP A 40 -11.70 20.28 4.32
N LEU A 41 -11.54 20.11 5.63
CA LEU A 41 -12.51 19.41 6.45
C LEU A 41 -13.86 20.13 6.46
N ASP A 42 -13.87 21.44 6.69
CA ASP A 42 -15.08 22.26 6.71
C ASP A 42 -15.83 22.17 5.37
N TYR A 43 -15.08 22.22 4.25
CA TYR A 43 -15.64 22.06 2.91
C TYR A 43 -16.30 20.68 2.71
N ILE A 44 -15.61 19.59 3.09
CA ILE A 44 -16.18 18.23 2.96
C ILE A 44 -17.41 18.06 3.86
N GLU A 45 -17.39 18.59 5.09
CA GLU A 45 -18.52 18.52 6.01
C GLU A 45 -19.73 19.31 5.53
N GLN A 46 -19.50 20.45 4.88
CA GLN A 46 -20.55 21.18 4.20
C GLN A 46 -21.20 20.33 3.10
N LEU A 47 -20.39 19.67 2.26
CA LEU A 47 -20.89 18.76 1.24
C LEU A 47 -21.64 17.56 1.83
N PHE A 48 -21.23 17.01 2.98
CA PHE A 48 -21.99 15.96 3.66
C PHE A 48 -23.39 16.43 4.09
N LYS A 49 -23.54 17.69 4.53
CA LYS A 49 -24.83 18.27 4.92
C LYS A 49 -25.71 18.55 3.69
N GLU A 50 -25.16 19.24 2.69
CA GLU A 50 -25.86 19.58 1.44
C GLU A 50 -26.29 18.33 0.68
N SER A 51 -25.46 17.29 0.71
CA SER A 51 -25.77 16.02 0.06
C SER A 51 -26.82 15.19 0.79
N GLN A 52 -27.21 15.59 2.00
CA GLN A 52 -28.04 14.86 2.94
C GLN A 52 -27.43 13.54 3.43
N LEU A 53 -26.11 13.35 3.29
CA LEU A 53 -25.44 12.13 3.77
C LEU A 53 -25.53 12.00 5.29
N THR A 54 -25.44 13.11 6.03
CA THR A 54 -25.56 13.13 7.50
C THR A 54 -26.95 12.75 8.00
N TYR A 55 -27.99 12.85 7.17
CA TYR A 55 -29.34 12.36 7.51
C TYR A 55 -29.49 10.85 7.27
N LYS A 56 -28.65 10.27 6.42
CA LYS A 56 -28.70 8.84 6.06
C LYS A 56 -27.72 7.99 6.85
N TYR A 57 -26.57 8.56 7.22
CA TYR A 57 -25.46 7.84 7.83
C TYR A 57 -24.82 8.61 8.98
N LYS A 58 -24.35 7.86 9.98
CA LYS A 58 -23.45 8.38 11.02
C LYS A 58 -22.02 8.28 10.51
N ILE A 59 -21.44 9.40 10.08
CA ILE A 59 -20.06 9.46 9.60
C ILE A 59 -19.10 9.39 10.79
N SER A 60 -18.12 8.48 10.73
CA SER A 60 -17.15 8.28 11.80
C SER A 60 -15.76 8.78 11.44
N TYR A 61 -15.15 9.48 12.40
CA TYR A 61 -13.79 10.01 12.34
C TYR A 61 -12.82 9.20 13.22
N SER A 62 -13.29 8.09 13.81
CA SER A 62 -12.47 7.32 14.73
C SER A 62 -11.38 6.54 13.98
N LYS A 63 -10.17 6.51 14.55
CA LYS A 63 -9.02 5.74 14.02
C LYS A 63 -9.41 4.29 13.69
N LYS A 64 -10.25 3.67 14.53
CA LYS A 64 -10.73 2.29 14.36
C LYS A 64 -11.55 2.12 13.08
N ASP A 65 -12.46 3.04 12.78
CA ASP A 65 -13.32 2.91 11.59
C ASP A 65 -12.59 3.27 10.30
N ILE A 66 -11.59 4.15 10.39
CA ILE A 66 -10.68 4.43 9.27
C ILE A 66 -9.82 3.20 8.99
N ASP A 67 -9.26 2.57 10.01
CA ASP A 67 -8.44 1.37 9.85
C ASP A 67 -9.21 0.15 9.29
N GLU A 68 -10.47 0.02 9.69
CA GLU A 68 -11.37 -1.05 9.23
C GLU A 68 -12.18 -0.68 7.98
N ASP A 69 -11.83 0.41 7.29
CA ASP A 69 -12.47 0.80 6.03
C ASP A 69 -12.13 -0.17 4.90
N ALA A 70 -13.01 -1.15 4.70
CA ALA A 70 -12.86 -2.14 3.64
C ALA A 70 -12.96 -1.53 2.23
N SER A 71 -13.75 -0.46 2.05
CA SER A 71 -13.88 0.21 0.76
C SER A 71 -12.55 0.85 0.36
N ARG A 72 -11.88 1.48 1.32
CA ARG A 72 -10.57 2.09 1.07
C ARG A 72 -9.46 1.07 0.81
N ARG A 73 -9.42 -0.02 1.58
CA ARG A 73 -8.44 -1.10 1.36
C ARG A 73 -8.65 -1.77 0.00
N TYR A 74 -9.91 -1.93 -0.41
CA TYR A 74 -10.27 -2.43 -1.74
C TYR A 74 -9.79 -1.46 -2.83
N PHE A 75 -10.10 -0.17 -2.69
CA PHE A 75 -9.65 0.87 -3.61
C PHE A 75 -8.14 0.88 -3.83
N GLU A 76 -7.34 0.94 -2.77
CA GLU A 76 -5.89 1.00 -2.90
C GLU A 76 -5.31 -0.29 -3.50
N THR A 77 -5.92 -1.44 -3.22
CA THR A 77 -5.54 -2.72 -3.83
C THR A 77 -5.75 -2.70 -5.35
N HIS A 78 -6.92 -2.24 -5.81
CA HIS A 78 -7.23 -2.14 -7.24
C HIS A 78 -6.42 -1.03 -7.92
N LEU A 79 -6.27 0.11 -7.26
CA LEU A 79 -5.47 1.23 -7.75
C LEU A 79 -4.02 0.79 -7.98
N ALA A 80 -3.43 0.03 -7.06
CA ALA A 80 -2.10 -0.51 -7.23
C ALA A 80 -2.02 -1.42 -8.47
N PHE A 81 -2.97 -2.33 -8.65
CA PHE A 81 -2.94 -3.23 -9.80
C PHE A 81 -3.10 -2.48 -11.14
N GLU A 82 -4.08 -1.57 -11.24
CA GLU A 82 -4.33 -0.82 -12.47
C GLU A 82 -3.20 0.20 -12.75
N THR A 83 -2.64 0.84 -11.72
CA THR A 83 -1.47 1.72 -11.85
C THR A 83 -0.25 0.94 -12.35
N LEU A 84 -0.03 -0.27 -11.82
CA LEU A 84 1.06 -1.14 -12.25
C LEU A 84 0.92 -1.50 -13.74
N LEU A 85 -0.28 -1.86 -14.18
CA LEU A 85 -0.54 -2.21 -15.59
C LEU A 85 -0.16 -1.08 -16.55
N ILE A 86 -0.56 0.15 -16.23
CA ILE A 86 -0.30 1.32 -17.09
C ILE A 86 1.17 1.75 -17.02
N SER A 87 1.74 1.80 -15.81
CA SER A 87 3.06 2.38 -15.58
C SER A 87 4.20 1.49 -16.08
N LEU A 88 4.01 0.16 -16.16
CA LEU A 88 5.06 -0.75 -16.64
C LEU A 88 5.43 -0.53 -18.11
N ASP A 89 4.49 -0.07 -18.93
CA ASP A 89 4.75 0.23 -20.35
C ASP A 89 5.50 1.54 -20.54
N GLN A 90 5.39 2.45 -19.55
CA GLN A 90 6.12 3.72 -19.52
C GLN A 90 7.57 3.55 -19.05
N MET A 91 7.92 2.40 -18.46
CA MET A 91 9.28 2.09 -18.03
C MET A 91 10.07 1.37 -19.11
N LYS A 92 11.28 1.88 -19.41
CA LYS A 92 12.24 1.17 -20.25
C LYS A 92 12.85 0.00 -19.48
N LYS A 93 12.83 -1.19 -20.07
CA LYS A 93 13.42 -2.40 -19.47
C LYS A 93 14.92 -2.23 -19.18
N ASP A 94 15.64 -1.55 -20.08
CA ASP A 94 17.08 -1.31 -19.94
C ASP A 94 17.43 -0.46 -18.70
N ASP A 95 16.59 0.54 -18.38
CA ASP A 95 16.77 1.35 -17.16
C ASP A 95 16.64 0.47 -15.91
N ILE A 96 15.64 -0.44 -15.87
CA ILE A 96 15.45 -1.34 -14.72
C ILE A 96 16.59 -2.37 -14.61
N LEU A 97 17.09 -2.88 -15.75
CA LEU A 97 18.23 -3.78 -15.79
C LEU A 97 19.51 -3.09 -15.30
N GLN A 98 19.78 -1.88 -15.78
CA GLN A 98 20.91 -1.08 -15.34
C GLN A 98 20.80 -0.78 -13.84
N TYR A 99 19.62 -0.39 -13.36
CA TYR A 99 19.38 -0.14 -11.94
C TYR A 99 19.64 -1.38 -11.08
N ASN A 100 19.13 -2.55 -11.48
CA ASN A 100 19.41 -3.81 -10.79
C ASN A 100 20.90 -4.14 -10.76
N LYS A 101 21.61 -3.91 -11.87
CA LYS A 101 23.05 -4.16 -11.95
C LYS A 101 23.81 -3.26 -10.98
N VAL A 102 23.58 -1.95 -11.01
CA VAL A 102 24.30 -1.02 -10.12
C VAL A 102 23.98 -1.28 -8.65
N LEU A 103 22.73 -1.63 -8.31
CA LEU A 103 22.34 -2.03 -6.96
C LEU A 103 23.00 -3.33 -6.51
N TYR A 104 23.07 -4.33 -7.40
CA TYR A 104 23.73 -5.59 -7.08
C TYR A 104 25.24 -5.39 -6.86
N ASP A 105 25.86 -4.55 -7.67
CA ASP A 105 27.27 -4.20 -7.58
C ASP A 105 27.61 -3.51 -6.23
N THR A 106 26.64 -2.83 -5.58
CA THR A 106 26.83 -2.24 -4.25
C THR A 106 26.75 -3.23 -3.08
N LEU A 107 26.23 -4.46 -3.29
CA LEU A 107 26.11 -5.43 -2.21
C LEU A 107 27.49 -5.91 -1.72
N PRO A 108 27.72 -5.96 -0.39
CA PRO A 108 28.85 -6.68 0.19
C PRO A 108 28.87 -8.14 -0.27
N GLU A 109 30.06 -8.73 -0.42
CA GLU A 109 30.24 -10.09 -0.93
C GLU A 109 29.39 -11.12 -0.18
N VAL A 110 29.36 -11.05 1.15
CA VAL A 110 28.56 -11.96 2.00
C VAL A 110 27.07 -11.86 1.67
N SER A 111 26.53 -10.64 1.52
CA SER A 111 25.13 -10.41 1.17
C SER A 111 24.82 -10.86 -0.26
N ARG A 112 25.78 -10.68 -1.18
CA ARG A 112 25.68 -11.10 -2.58
C ARG A 112 25.62 -12.63 -2.69
N ASN A 113 26.50 -13.33 -1.97
CA ASN A 113 26.51 -14.80 -1.92
C ASN A 113 25.20 -15.32 -1.34
N LYS A 114 24.75 -14.77 -0.20
CA LYS A 114 23.46 -15.13 0.41
C LYS A 114 22.29 -14.90 -0.55
N PHE A 115 22.26 -13.77 -1.27
CA PHE A 115 21.24 -13.49 -2.27
C PHE A 115 21.25 -14.52 -3.40
N ASN A 116 22.42 -14.79 -3.99
CA ASN A 116 22.57 -15.77 -5.06
C ASN A 116 22.17 -17.18 -4.61
N ASP A 117 22.53 -17.58 -3.40
CA ASP A 117 22.20 -18.90 -2.87
C ASP A 117 20.69 -19.13 -2.73
N PHE A 118 19.91 -18.09 -2.41
CA PHE A 118 18.44 -18.19 -2.45
C PHE A 118 17.91 -18.28 -3.87
N ILE A 119 18.41 -17.44 -4.79
CA ILE A 119 17.97 -17.40 -6.19
C ILE A 119 18.28 -18.74 -6.90
N ASP A 120 19.44 -19.31 -6.62
CA ASP A 120 19.91 -20.59 -7.18
C ASP A 120 19.26 -21.81 -6.49
N GLY A 121 18.49 -21.61 -5.42
CA GLY A 121 17.86 -22.70 -4.66
C GLY A 121 18.83 -23.54 -3.82
N LYS A 122 20.05 -23.03 -3.55
CA LYS A 122 21.06 -23.70 -2.70
C LYS A 122 20.67 -23.66 -1.22
N ILE A 123 19.95 -22.61 -0.80
CA ILE A 123 19.40 -22.48 0.56
C ILE A 123 17.88 -22.30 0.50
N SER A 124 17.17 -22.89 1.47
CA SER A 124 15.72 -22.77 1.56
C SER A 124 15.33 -21.34 1.97
N PRO A 125 14.39 -20.66 1.26
CA PRO A 125 13.96 -19.32 1.63
C PRO A 125 13.31 -19.26 3.02
N LYS A 126 12.80 -20.39 3.54
CA LYS A 126 12.12 -20.48 4.85
C LYS A 126 13.00 -20.09 6.04
N ILE A 127 14.33 -20.08 5.89
CA ILE A 127 15.25 -19.69 6.96
C ILE A 127 15.34 -18.17 7.15
N ASP A 128 14.78 -17.38 6.22
CA ASP A 128 14.82 -15.92 6.22
C ASP A 128 13.46 -15.35 5.80
N GLY A 129 12.88 -14.52 6.66
CA GLY A 129 11.54 -13.95 6.40
C GLY A 129 11.49 -13.09 5.14
N PHE A 130 12.54 -12.33 4.82
CA PHE A 130 12.55 -11.55 3.59
C PHE A 130 12.74 -12.44 2.36
N ALA A 131 13.62 -13.44 2.42
CA ALA A 131 13.76 -14.38 1.31
C ALA A 131 12.46 -15.13 1.03
N THR A 132 11.73 -15.55 2.08
CA THR A 132 10.40 -16.15 1.94
C THR A 132 9.43 -15.20 1.23
N GLU A 133 9.36 -13.93 1.64
CA GLU A 133 8.47 -12.92 1.05
C GLU A 133 8.76 -12.67 -0.44
N TYR A 134 10.04 -12.49 -0.81
CA TYR A 134 10.41 -12.19 -2.19
C TYR A 134 10.37 -13.39 -3.13
N MET A 135 10.76 -14.58 -2.66
CA MET A 135 10.70 -15.79 -3.49
C MET A 135 9.24 -16.19 -3.78
N ASP A 136 8.34 -16.03 -2.80
CA ASP A 136 6.89 -16.18 -3.01
C ASP A 136 6.38 -15.16 -4.04
N ALA A 137 6.77 -13.89 -3.92
CA ALA A 137 6.42 -12.86 -4.91
C ALA A 137 6.88 -13.20 -6.33
N PHE A 138 8.12 -13.69 -6.49
CA PHE A 138 8.64 -14.11 -7.80
C PHE A 138 7.82 -15.24 -8.41
N GLN A 139 7.53 -16.28 -7.62
CA GLN A 139 6.71 -17.40 -8.08
C GLN A 139 5.30 -16.96 -8.48
N LYS A 140 4.67 -16.08 -7.70
CA LYS A 140 3.33 -15.56 -7.99
C LYS A 140 3.28 -14.77 -9.28
N VAL A 141 4.22 -13.84 -9.50
CA VAL A 141 4.28 -13.04 -10.72
C VAL A 141 4.41 -13.93 -11.97
N GLN A 142 5.16 -15.02 -11.86
CA GLN A 142 5.35 -15.97 -12.96
C GLN A 142 4.11 -16.81 -13.22
N HIS A 143 3.50 -17.37 -12.16
CA HIS A 143 2.59 -18.51 -12.29
C HIS A 143 1.14 -18.26 -11.83
N HIS A 144 0.90 -17.25 -10.99
CA HIS A 144 -0.43 -17.01 -10.43
C HIS A 144 -1.37 -16.37 -11.47
N GLU A 145 -2.64 -16.79 -11.46
CA GLU A 145 -3.64 -16.36 -12.44
C GLU A 145 -3.90 -14.84 -12.41
N ASN A 146 -3.85 -14.23 -11.23
CA ASN A 146 -4.04 -12.79 -11.03
C ASN A 146 -3.00 -11.93 -11.77
N TYR A 147 -1.85 -12.50 -12.14
CA TYR A 147 -0.85 -11.81 -12.97
C TYR A 147 -0.97 -12.15 -14.47
N GLN A 148 -1.98 -12.89 -14.92
CA GLN A 148 -2.17 -13.23 -16.35
C GLN A 148 -2.52 -12.01 -17.22
N ARG A 149 -3.06 -10.93 -16.63
CA ARG A 149 -3.27 -9.67 -17.34
C ARG A 149 -1.96 -8.97 -17.73
N LEU A 150 -0.83 -9.33 -17.10
CA LEU A 150 0.48 -8.80 -17.47
C LEU A 150 1.06 -9.58 -18.66
N SER A 151 1.58 -8.85 -19.63
CA SER A 151 2.37 -9.41 -20.72
C SER A 151 3.66 -10.05 -20.19
N LYS A 152 4.31 -10.89 -21.01
CA LYS A 152 5.60 -11.51 -20.63
C LYS A 152 6.65 -10.45 -20.28
N GLU A 153 6.74 -9.38 -21.07
CA GLU A 153 7.69 -8.29 -20.82
C GLU A 153 7.36 -7.54 -19.52
N GLN A 154 6.08 -7.26 -19.27
CA GLN A 154 5.63 -6.62 -18.04
C GLN A 154 5.97 -7.48 -16.81
N LYS A 155 5.75 -8.79 -16.86
CA LYS A 155 6.16 -9.72 -15.80
C LYS A 155 7.67 -9.67 -15.55
N GLU A 156 8.49 -9.62 -16.60
CA GLU A 156 9.94 -9.48 -16.46
C GLU A 156 10.33 -8.16 -15.77
N LYS A 157 9.71 -7.03 -16.15
CA LYS A 157 9.91 -5.74 -15.46
C LYS A 157 9.52 -5.81 -13.99
N VAL A 158 8.39 -6.43 -13.67
CA VAL A 158 7.93 -6.64 -12.28
C VAL A 158 8.95 -7.45 -11.46
N LEU A 159 9.46 -8.55 -12.00
CA LEU A 159 10.48 -9.37 -11.33
C LEU A 159 11.76 -8.56 -11.07
N LEU A 160 12.17 -7.72 -12.02
CA LEU A 160 13.32 -6.83 -11.84
C LEU A 160 13.07 -5.76 -10.77
N ILE A 161 11.86 -5.21 -10.67
CA ILE A 161 11.50 -4.24 -9.61
C ILE A 161 11.49 -4.92 -8.24
N LEU A 162 10.91 -6.11 -8.12
CA LEU A 162 10.93 -6.90 -6.88
C LEU A 162 12.37 -7.28 -6.48
N ARG A 163 13.22 -7.62 -7.45
CA ARG A 163 14.65 -7.87 -7.21
C ARG A 163 15.36 -6.63 -6.68
N ALA A 164 15.15 -5.47 -7.32
CA ALA A 164 15.71 -4.21 -6.84
C ALA A 164 15.24 -3.92 -5.40
N SER A 165 13.95 -4.13 -5.12
CA SER A 165 13.36 -4.02 -3.78
C SER A 165 14.10 -4.87 -2.74
N TRP A 166 14.33 -6.15 -3.04
CA TRP A 166 15.01 -7.07 -2.15
C TRP A 166 16.47 -6.67 -1.91
N ILE A 167 17.20 -6.32 -2.96
CA ILE A 167 18.58 -5.82 -2.85
C ILE A 167 18.61 -4.60 -1.92
N GLY A 168 17.64 -3.70 -2.03
CA GLY A 168 17.57 -2.56 -1.12
C GLY A 168 17.37 -2.92 0.33
N VAL A 169 16.52 -3.90 0.62
CA VAL A 169 16.35 -4.42 1.99
C VAL A 169 17.65 -5.00 2.56
N LEU A 170 18.48 -5.64 1.74
CA LEU A 170 19.80 -6.15 2.18
C LEU A 170 20.76 -5.03 2.61
N HIS A 171 20.51 -3.78 2.20
CA HIS A 171 21.25 -2.59 2.63
C HIS A 171 20.65 -1.88 3.86
N ALA A 172 19.54 -2.37 4.43
CA ALA A 172 18.81 -1.65 5.48
C ALA A 172 19.69 -1.19 6.65
N ARG A 173 20.61 -2.05 7.09
CA ARG A 173 21.54 -1.78 8.22
C ARG A 173 22.95 -1.39 7.79
N ASN A 174 23.19 -1.19 6.49
CA ASN A 174 24.51 -0.77 6.02
C ASN A 174 24.75 0.71 6.41
N PRO A 175 25.73 1.01 7.28
CA PRO A 175 26.02 2.38 7.72
C PRO A 175 26.63 3.25 6.62
N GLU A 176 27.19 2.66 5.56
CA GLU A 176 27.80 3.37 4.43
C GLU A 176 26.76 3.93 3.44
N VAL A 177 25.49 3.56 3.61
CA VAL A 177 24.40 4.10 2.79
C VAL A 177 23.82 5.33 3.50
N PRO A 178 23.70 6.49 2.82
CA PRO A 178 23.28 7.75 3.44
C PRO A 178 21.87 7.69 4.03
N VAL A 179 21.47 8.72 4.78
CA VAL A 179 20.13 8.88 5.39
C VAL A 179 19.74 7.65 6.24
N ASN A 180 20.62 7.26 7.15
CA ASN A 180 20.38 6.14 8.05
C ASN A 180 19.39 6.53 9.17
N LEU A 181 18.10 6.50 8.85
CA LEU A 181 17.01 6.87 9.77
C LEU A 181 16.41 5.67 10.51
N TYR A 182 16.89 4.45 10.28
CA TYR A 182 16.38 3.28 10.99
C TYR A 182 16.58 3.42 12.50
N GLY A 183 15.50 3.25 13.26
CA GLY A 183 15.51 3.42 14.71
C GLY A 183 15.36 4.88 15.18
N THR A 184 15.19 5.85 14.28
CA THR A 184 14.99 7.27 14.63
C THR A 184 13.71 7.83 14.01
N GLY A 185 13.23 8.98 14.50
CA GLY A 185 12.03 9.64 13.98
C GLY A 185 10.84 8.68 13.90
N PHE A 186 10.10 8.68 12.78
CA PHE A 186 8.99 7.74 12.53
C PHE A 186 9.42 6.27 12.39
N PHE A 187 10.71 5.96 12.24
CA PHE A 187 11.21 4.59 12.15
C PHE A 187 11.67 4.05 13.52
N SER A 188 11.61 4.84 14.60
CA SER A 188 11.90 4.34 15.94
C SER A 188 10.77 3.45 16.46
N GLU A 189 11.10 2.54 17.40
CA GLU A 189 10.11 1.66 18.02
C GLU A 189 8.95 2.44 18.65
N GLN A 190 9.22 3.58 19.29
CA GLN A 190 8.18 4.39 19.95
C GLN A 190 7.27 5.11 18.95
N ASN A 191 7.79 5.56 17.81
CA ASN A 191 7.05 6.46 16.91
C ASN A 191 6.44 5.74 15.72
N ARG A 192 6.98 4.59 15.32
CA ARG A 192 6.50 3.82 14.16
C ARG A 192 5.10 3.26 14.37
N GLY A 193 4.72 3.06 15.63
CA GLY A 193 3.37 2.66 16.04
C GLY A 193 2.94 1.27 15.61
N ARG A 194 3.84 0.43 15.07
CA ARG A 194 3.55 -0.95 14.70
C ARG A 194 3.41 -1.82 15.95
N VAL A 195 2.25 -2.44 16.12
CA VAL A 195 2.00 -3.44 17.16
C VAL A 195 1.66 -4.77 16.49
N VAL A 196 2.51 -5.78 16.66
CA VAL A 196 2.24 -7.12 16.11
C VAL A 196 1.16 -7.78 16.97
N LYS A 197 0.08 -8.27 16.35
CA LYS A 197 -0.99 -8.97 17.08
C LYS A 197 -0.47 -10.31 17.58
N ASP A 198 -0.86 -10.69 18.80
CA ASP A 198 -0.52 -11.99 19.37
C ASP A 198 -1.05 -13.13 18.48
N LYS A 199 -0.32 -14.24 18.46
CA LYS A 199 -0.79 -15.45 17.79
C LYS A 199 -2.06 -15.93 18.52
N PRO A 200 -3.18 -16.21 17.81
CA PRO A 200 -4.35 -16.80 18.44
C PRO A 200 -3.97 -18.11 19.12
N LEU A 201 -4.19 -18.20 20.42
CA LEU A 201 -4.04 -19.43 21.21
C LEU A 201 -5.23 -20.35 20.88
N SER A 202 -5.17 -21.08 19.77
CA SER A 202 -6.12 -22.16 19.50
C SER A 202 -5.61 -23.46 20.12
N PRO A 203 -6.42 -24.22 20.88
CA PRO A 203 -6.03 -25.53 21.41
C PRO A 203 -5.67 -26.57 20.33
N THR A 204 -6.10 -26.35 19.08
CA THR A 204 -5.78 -27.24 17.94
C THR A 204 -4.50 -26.86 17.18
N SER A 205 -3.84 -25.74 17.53
CA SER A 205 -2.67 -25.25 16.79
C SER A 205 -1.32 -25.83 17.25
N ALA A 206 -1.29 -26.70 18.26
CA ALA A 206 -0.06 -27.36 18.71
C ALA A 206 0.58 -28.23 17.61
N TYR A 207 -0.20 -28.69 16.62
CA TYR A 207 0.28 -29.45 15.45
C TYR A 207 0.52 -28.59 14.19
N LEU A 208 0.23 -27.28 14.23
CA LEU A 208 0.41 -26.34 13.10
C LEU A 208 1.45 -25.26 13.41
N SER A 209 2.46 -25.60 14.22
CA SER A 209 3.48 -24.67 14.74
C SER A 209 4.37 -24.00 13.69
N GLU A 210 4.27 -24.39 12.41
CA GLU A 210 5.08 -23.84 11.31
C GLU A 210 4.40 -22.74 10.47
N LYS A 211 3.08 -22.52 10.59
CA LYS A 211 2.38 -21.52 9.77
C LYS A 211 2.12 -20.21 10.54
N SER A 212 2.29 -19.08 9.85
CA SER A 212 1.79 -17.78 10.34
C SER A 212 0.29 -17.94 10.68
N PRO A 213 -0.18 -17.51 11.87
CA PRO A 213 -1.59 -17.60 12.22
C PRO A 213 -2.47 -16.64 11.40
N PHE A 214 -1.84 -15.72 10.66
CA PHE A 214 -2.51 -14.79 9.77
C PHE A 214 -2.42 -15.35 8.35
N PHE A 215 -3.55 -15.82 7.84
CA PHE A 215 -3.72 -16.39 6.51
C PHE A 215 -4.75 -15.56 5.76
N SER A 216 -4.41 -15.10 4.56
CA SER A 216 -5.33 -14.31 3.73
C SER A 216 -5.43 -14.94 2.34
N ASN A 217 -6.65 -15.01 1.83
CA ASN A 217 -6.95 -15.34 0.42
C ASN A 217 -6.87 -14.10 -0.48
N HIS A 218 -6.51 -12.95 0.07
CA HIS A 218 -6.55 -11.69 -0.64
C HIS A 218 -5.13 -11.16 -0.89
N PHE A 219 -4.86 -10.78 -2.13
CA PHE A 219 -3.80 -9.85 -2.49
C PHE A 219 -4.14 -8.45 -1.92
N GLY A 220 -3.10 -7.63 -1.79
CA GLY A 220 -3.24 -6.26 -1.34
C GLY A 220 -3.69 -6.10 0.10
N LEU A 221 -4.40 -5.01 0.36
CA LEU A 221 -4.66 -4.49 1.70
C LEU A 221 -5.88 -5.11 2.38
N MET A 222 -6.60 -5.96 1.67
CA MET A 222 -7.85 -6.54 2.13
C MET A 222 -7.60 -7.53 3.27
N LYS A 223 -8.24 -7.26 4.42
CA LYS A 223 -8.19 -8.13 5.59
C LYS A 223 -8.98 -9.41 5.32
N THR A 224 -8.64 -10.49 6.02
CA THR A 224 -9.28 -11.81 5.88
C THR A 224 -10.76 -11.78 6.22
N SER A 225 -11.15 -10.91 7.17
CA SER A 225 -12.55 -10.70 7.58
C SER A 225 -13.36 -9.87 6.58
N MET A 226 -12.71 -9.19 5.64
CA MET A 226 -13.39 -8.31 4.68
C MET A 226 -13.91 -9.15 3.51
N PRO A 227 -15.17 -8.97 3.11
CA PRO A 227 -15.72 -9.74 2.00
C PRO A 227 -15.04 -9.32 0.69
N MET A 228 -14.78 -10.28 -0.18
CA MET A 228 -14.26 -10.05 -1.53
C MET A 228 -14.99 -10.95 -2.53
N PRO A 229 -15.35 -10.46 -3.72
CA PRO A 229 -15.89 -11.32 -4.78
C PRO A 229 -14.87 -12.39 -5.17
N ARG A 230 -15.33 -13.62 -5.46
CA ARG A 230 -14.41 -14.71 -5.85
C ARG A 230 -13.78 -14.51 -7.23
N ASN A 231 -14.43 -13.74 -8.09
CA ASN A 231 -13.94 -13.39 -9.41
C ASN A 231 -13.11 -12.09 -9.40
N ASP A 232 -12.76 -11.58 -8.21
CA ASP A 232 -11.99 -10.36 -8.06
C ASP A 232 -10.50 -10.61 -8.36
N ILE A 233 -9.82 -9.62 -8.95
CA ILE A 233 -8.39 -9.70 -9.26
C ILE A 233 -7.51 -9.77 -8.01
N ALA A 234 -8.02 -9.40 -6.84
CA ALA A 234 -7.33 -9.52 -5.58
C ALA A 234 -7.65 -10.83 -4.85
N TYR A 235 -8.57 -11.67 -5.33
CA TYR A 235 -8.92 -12.93 -4.69
C TYR A 235 -8.04 -14.09 -5.19
N ALA A 236 -7.70 -15.02 -4.31
CA ALA A 236 -7.04 -16.28 -4.65
C ALA A 236 -7.74 -17.45 -3.93
N GLU A 237 -7.96 -18.55 -4.65
CA GLU A 237 -8.60 -19.74 -4.08
C GLU A 237 -7.72 -20.39 -2.98
N SER A 238 -6.42 -20.43 -3.21
CA SER A 238 -5.44 -20.85 -2.21
C SER A 238 -4.83 -19.62 -1.54
N GLY A 239 -5.14 -19.42 -0.27
CA GLY A 239 -4.56 -18.29 0.46
C GLY A 239 -3.08 -18.44 0.76
N PHE A 240 -2.55 -17.32 1.21
CA PHE A 240 -1.13 -17.08 1.34
C PHE A 240 -0.73 -17.01 2.81
N SER A 241 0.42 -17.59 3.13
CA SER A 241 1.14 -17.29 4.36
C SER A 241 2.06 -16.10 4.08
N PHE A 242 1.50 -14.90 4.09
CA PHE A 242 2.33 -13.70 4.02
C PHE A 242 3.17 -13.57 5.29
N VAL A 243 4.40 -13.06 5.15
CA VAL A 243 5.22 -12.69 6.29
C VAL A 243 4.66 -11.43 6.97
N LYS A 244 3.96 -10.58 6.20
CA LYS A 244 3.33 -9.31 6.63
C LYS A 244 1.94 -9.09 6.01
N PRO A 245 0.94 -9.94 6.27
CA PRO A 245 -0.42 -9.65 5.84
C PRO A 245 -0.93 -8.39 6.54
N SER A 246 -1.84 -7.67 5.90
CA SER A 246 -2.54 -6.51 6.48
C SER A 246 -3.19 -6.79 7.84
N ASP A 247 -3.49 -8.07 8.14
CA ASP A 247 -4.06 -8.52 9.40
C ASP A 247 -3.07 -8.68 10.56
N GLN A 248 -1.77 -8.84 10.27
CA GLN A 248 -0.77 -9.19 11.29
C GLN A 248 -0.53 -8.06 12.29
N ASN A 249 -0.72 -6.81 11.87
CA ASN A 249 -0.42 -5.65 12.68
C ASN A 249 -1.70 -4.94 13.12
N THR A 250 -1.60 -4.29 14.27
CA THR A 250 -2.44 -3.17 14.69
C THR A 250 -1.52 -1.98 14.96
N TYR A 251 -2.08 -0.88 15.44
CA TYR A 251 -1.35 0.33 15.74
C TYR A 251 -1.42 0.74 17.21
N ASP A 252 -0.37 1.40 17.69
CA ASP A 252 -0.40 2.24 18.88
C ASP A 252 -1.04 3.60 18.52
N PRO A 253 -2.21 3.95 19.08
CA PRO A 253 -2.90 5.18 18.72
C PRO A 253 -2.13 6.45 19.11
N GLU A 254 -1.20 6.40 20.05
CA GLU A 254 -0.47 7.57 20.55
C GLU A 254 0.90 7.73 19.88
N ALA A 255 1.35 6.73 19.12
CA ALA A 255 2.58 6.82 18.36
C ALA A 255 2.47 7.87 17.23
N ALA A 256 3.58 8.56 16.97
CA ALA A 256 3.60 9.73 16.09
C ALA A 256 3.14 9.41 14.65
N TRP A 257 3.55 8.27 14.08
CA TRP A 257 3.14 7.90 12.71
C TRP A 257 1.63 7.60 12.61
N PRO A 258 1.02 6.71 13.44
CA PRO A 258 -0.43 6.54 13.45
C PRO A 258 -1.21 7.84 13.65
N VAL A 259 -0.77 8.74 14.55
CA VAL A 259 -1.41 10.05 14.75
C VAL A 259 -1.43 10.85 13.44
N LEU A 260 -0.29 10.94 12.74
CA LEU A 260 -0.19 11.64 11.46
C LEU A 260 -0.96 10.93 10.34
N ASN A 261 -0.97 9.60 10.30
CA ASN A 261 -1.68 8.84 9.27
C ASN A 261 -3.21 9.03 9.39
N PHE A 262 -3.74 8.91 10.61
CA PHE A 262 -5.18 9.04 10.83
C PHE A 262 -5.70 10.47 10.81
N SER A 263 -4.85 11.49 11.00
CA SER A 263 -5.27 12.89 10.87
C SER A 263 -5.73 13.23 9.44
N LYS A 264 -5.27 12.45 8.44
CA LYS A 264 -5.68 12.56 7.04
C LYS A 264 -7.07 11.93 6.75
N LEU A 265 -7.69 11.29 7.74
CA LEU A 265 -9.06 10.73 7.77
C LEU A 265 -9.40 9.59 6.80
N VAL A 266 -8.63 9.39 5.73
CA VAL A 266 -8.97 8.41 4.68
C VAL A 266 -7.98 7.24 4.61
N HIS A 267 -6.84 7.31 5.29
CA HIS A 267 -5.77 6.31 5.16
C HIS A 267 -5.84 5.27 6.28
N PRO A 268 -6.08 3.98 5.98
CA PRO A 268 -6.00 2.93 6.98
C PRO A 268 -4.54 2.73 7.39
N PHE A 269 -4.32 1.98 8.46
CA PHE A 269 -2.99 1.56 8.89
C PHE A 269 -2.74 0.12 8.44
N SER A 270 -1.60 -0.18 7.82
CA SER A 270 -1.27 -1.57 7.48
C SER A 270 -0.11 -2.10 8.31
N CYS A 271 0.94 -1.28 8.48
CA CYS A 271 2.13 -1.75 9.17
C CYS A 271 2.86 -0.63 9.89
N SER A 272 3.26 0.42 9.15
CA SER A 272 3.95 1.65 9.58
C SER A 272 4.49 2.34 8.32
N ILE A 273 5.16 3.48 8.48
CA ILE A 273 5.94 4.12 7.42
C ILE A 273 6.93 3.12 6.77
N SER A 274 7.05 3.17 5.45
CA SER A 274 7.70 2.13 4.66
C SER A 274 9.23 2.14 4.77
N GLY A 275 9.78 1.23 5.58
CA GLY A 275 11.23 0.99 5.62
C GLY A 275 11.79 0.54 4.27
N THR A 276 11.04 -0.25 3.50
CA THR A 276 11.47 -0.70 2.16
C THR A 276 11.66 0.47 1.20
N THR A 277 10.77 1.47 1.25
CA THR A 277 10.93 2.70 0.46
C THR A 277 12.14 3.50 0.92
N LEU A 278 12.34 3.63 2.24
CA LEU A 278 13.54 4.28 2.76
C LEU A 278 14.81 3.59 2.23
N CYS A 279 14.90 2.26 2.28
CA CYS A 279 16.05 1.52 1.73
C CYS A 279 16.32 1.85 0.26
N GLN A 280 15.27 1.91 -0.57
CA GLN A 280 15.44 2.26 -1.98
C GLN A 280 15.94 3.68 -2.17
N LEU A 281 15.32 4.65 -1.50
CA LEU A 281 15.69 6.05 -1.62
C LEU A 281 17.13 6.28 -1.14
N ARG A 282 17.51 5.65 -0.03
CA ARG A 282 18.89 5.67 0.50
C ARG A 282 19.91 5.19 -0.53
N LEU A 283 19.60 4.13 -1.27
CA LEU A 283 20.47 3.61 -2.32
C LEU A 283 20.51 4.50 -3.55
N MET A 284 19.38 5.09 -3.94
CA MET A 284 19.36 6.06 -5.05
C MET A 284 20.24 7.28 -4.74
N ILE A 285 20.24 7.78 -3.51
CA ILE A 285 21.15 8.84 -3.07
C ILE A 285 22.61 8.38 -3.19
N LYS A 286 22.94 7.18 -2.68
CA LYS A 286 24.30 6.63 -2.80
C LYS A 286 24.75 6.51 -4.26
N LEU A 287 23.87 6.03 -5.14
CA LEU A 287 24.17 5.91 -6.56
C LEU A 287 24.36 7.28 -7.21
N GLN A 288 23.61 8.30 -6.81
CA GLN A 288 23.84 9.66 -7.25
C GLN A 288 25.19 10.20 -6.77
N ASP A 289 25.57 10.00 -5.50
CA ASP A 289 26.88 10.38 -4.97
C ASP A 289 28.03 9.71 -5.74
N GLU A 290 27.79 8.53 -6.32
CA GLU A 290 28.74 7.75 -7.12
C GLU A 290 28.64 8.00 -8.64
N ASN A 291 27.79 8.92 -9.12
CA ASN A 291 27.49 9.16 -10.54
C ASN A 291 27.00 7.91 -11.30
N LYS A 292 26.22 7.07 -10.63
CA LYS A 292 25.61 5.83 -11.14
C LYS A 292 24.07 5.88 -11.12
N GLN A 293 23.49 7.07 -11.01
CA GLN A 293 22.04 7.24 -11.05
C GLN A 293 21.45 6.76 -12.38
N VAL A 294 20.26 6.16 -12.33
CA VAL A 294 19.56 5.61 -13.51
C VAL A 294 18.23 6.32 -13.73
N PHE A 295 17.45 6.51 -12.66
CA PHE A 295 16.21 7.28 -12.67
C PHE A 295 16.52 8.74 -12.33
N ASP A 296 17.14 9.42 -13.28
CA ASP A 296 17.76 10.75 -13.16
C ASP A 296 16.83 11.92 -13.55
N THR A 297 15.59 11.61 -13.93
CA THR A 297 14.56 12.59 -14.29
C THR A 297 13.32 12.36 -13.46
N GLU A 298 12.51 13.40 -13.28
CA GLU A 298 11.22 13.33 -12.58
C GLU A 298 10.34 12.21 -13.16
N GLU A 299 10.20 12.15 -14.49
CA GLU A 299 9.39 11.13 -15.19
C GLU A 299 9.87 9.71 -14.89
N LYS A 300 11.16 9.42 -15.09
CA LYS A 300 11.71 8.09 -14.82
C LYS A 300 11.55 7.68 -13.35
N PHE A 301 11.82 8.61 -12.45
CA PHE A 301 11.72 8.37 -11.01
C PHE A 301 10.28 8.15 -10.58
N ALA A 302 9.34 8.99 -11.05
CA ALA A 302 7.92 8.85 -10.80
C ALA A 302 7.38 7.50 -11.31
N ASN A 303 7.73 7.10 -12.54
CA ASN A 303 7.29 5.82 -13.11
C ASN A 303 7.87 4.62 -12.36
N PHE A 304 9.13 4.70 -11.92
CA PHE A 304 9.69 3.70 -11.02
C PHE A 304 8.92 3.62 -9.70
N LEU A 305 8.64 4.75 -9.04
CA LEU A 305 7.90 4.77 -7.78
C LEU A 305 6.48 4.21 -7.93
N LYS A 306 5.76 4.59 -8.99
CA LYS A 306 4.43 4.04 -9.31
C LYS A 306 4.48 2.52 -9.38
N CYS A 307 5.40 1.95 -10.16
CA CYS A 307 5.50 0.50 -10.29
C CYS A 307 5.98 -0.17 -9.00
N PHE A 308 7.00 0.40 -8.35
CA PHE A 308 7.61 -0.12 -7.12
C PHE A 308 6.62 -0.19 -5.96
N MET A 309 5.91 0.90 -5.67
CA MET A 309 4.91 0.92 -4.60
C MET A 309 3.72 0.03 -4.94
N SER A 310 3.26 0.06 -6.20
CA SER A 310 2.11 -0.71 -6.63
C SER A 310 2.33 -2.22 -6.55
N ILE A 311 3.49 -2.74 -7.00
CA ILE A 311 3.74 -4.18 -6.88
C ILE A 311 3.88 -4.62 -5.42
N LEU A 312 4.54 -3.83 -4.58
CA LEU A 312 4.69 -4.16 -3.17
C LEU A 312 3.34 -4.13 -2.44
N LEU A 313 2.50 -3.13 -2.73
CA LEU A 313 1.15 -3.04 -2.19
C LEU A 313 0.31 -4.23 -2.64
N PHE A 314 0.17 -4.43 -3.96
CA PHE A 314 -0.68 -5.49 -4.50
C PHE A 314 -0.22 -6.87 -4.07
N ASN A 315 1.09 -7.15 -4.08
CA ASN A 315 1.57 -8.49 -3.79
C ASN A 315 1.40 -8.90 -2.32
N SER A 316 1.73 -8.02 -1.36
CA SER A 316 1.74 -8.40 0.07
C SER A 316 0.78 -7.62 0.97
N GLY A 317 0.31 -6.45 0.53
CA GLY A 317 -0.51 -5.58 1.37
C GLY A 317 0.22 -5.02 2.59
N GLY A 318 1.55 -5.15 2.64
CA GLY A 318 2.32 -4.78 3.82
C GLY A 318 2.30 -3.30 4.14
N HIS A 319 1.97 -2.43 3.18
CA HIS A 319 1.88 -0.99 3.38
C HIS A 319 0.79 -0.37 2.49
N VAL A 320 0.12 0.68 2.98
CA VAL A 320 -0.75 1.56 2.17
C VAL A 320 0.08 2.57 1.37
N PHE A 321 -0.48 3.19 0.34
CA PHE A 321 0.23 4.22 -0.43
C PHE A 321 0.74 5.37 0.44
N ASN A 322 -0.05 5.83 1.44
CA ASN A 322 0.39 6.88 2.35
C ASN A 322 1.62 6.48 3.19
N GLU A 323 1.77 5.19 3.54
CA GLU A 323 2.94 4.67 4.25
C GLU A 323 4.18 4.61 3.37
N PHE A 324 4.02 4.36 2.07
CA PHE A 324 5.11 4.45 1.09
C PHE A 324 5.53 5.90 0.84
N LEU A 325 4.54 6.77 0.56
CA LEU A 325 4.77 8.16 0.17
C LEU A 325 5.22 9.05 1.34
N GLY A 326 4.84 8.72 2.57
CA GLY A 326 5.27 9.46 3.77
C GLY A 326 6.80 9.52 3.92
N VAL A 327 7.55 8.59 3.30
CA VAL A 327 9.01 8.63 3.29
C VAL A 327 9.55 9.80 2.45
N LEU A 328 8.88 10.16 1.36
CA LEU A 328 9.24 11.30 0.50
C LEU A 328 9.02 12.65 1.20
N GLU A 329 8.18 12.68 2.24
CA GLU A 329 7.88 13.87 3.04
C GLU A 329 8.92 14.13 4.14
N ILE A 330 9.82 13.18 4.40
CA ILE A 330 10.87 13.31 5.42
C ILE A 330 11.90 14.35 5.00
N ALA A 331 12.17 15.33 5.87
CA ALA A 331 13.09 16.43 5.59
C ALA A 331 14.48 15.96 5.12
N GLN A 332 15.07 14.99 5.82
CA GLN A 332 16.39 14.45 5.45
C GLN A 332 16.40 13.73 4.09
N VAL A 333 15.26 13.18 3.65
CA VAL A 333 15.12 12.61 2.31
C VAL A 333 15.00 13.74 1.30
N ARG A 334 14.11 14.72 1.52
CA ARG A 334 13.93 15.89 0.64
C ARG A 334 15.22 16.66 0.40
N GLU A 335 15.98 16.92 1.46
CA GLU A 335 17.27 17.62 1.40
C GLU A 335 18.31 16.90 0.51
N LYS A 336 18.20 15.58 0.38
CA LYS A 336 19.14 14.75 -0.41
C LYS A 336 18.67 14.44 -1.82
N PHE A 337 17.41 14.68 -2.15
CA PHE A 337 16.82 14.40 -3.45
C PHE A 337 16.77 15.61 -4.40
N THR A 338 17.57 16.65 -4.12
CA THR A 338 17.66 17.85 -4.96
C THR A 338 18.17 17.58 -6.39
N PHE A 339 18.72 16.39 -6.66
CA PHE A 339 19.11 15.94 -7.99
C PHE A 339 17.91 15.56 -8.88
N ILE A 340 16.72 15.36 -8.32
CA ILE A 340 15.47 15.21 -9.07
C ILE A 340 14.78 16.57 -9.08
N ASN A 341 14.76 17.22 -10.24
CA ASN A 341 14.02 18.47 -10.41
C ASN A 341 12.53 18.25 -10.07
N GLY A 342 11.95 19.12 -9.26
CA GLY A 342 10.54 19.02 -8.85
C GLY A 342 10.23 17.92 -7.83
N PHE A 343 11.23 17.34 -7.14
CA PHE A 343 11.01 16.27 -6.15
C PHE A 343 9.93 16.61 -5.10
N GLU A 344 9.86 17.87 -4.68
CA GLU A 344 8.88 18.36 -3.70
C GLU A 344 7.42 18.30 -4.19
N GLN A 345 7.21 18.19 -5.50
CA GLN A 345 5.92 18.09 -6.15
C GLN A 345 5.46 16.62 -6.29
N ILE A 346 6.35 15.66 -6.01
CA ILE A 346 6.05 14.23 -6.03
C ILE A 346 5.28 13.86 -4.76
N ASN A 347 4.01 13.50 -4.92
CA ASN A 347 3.08 13.17 -3.86
C ASN A 347 2.00 12.21 -4.36
N ALA A 348 1.02 11.88 -3.51
CA ALA A 348 -0.06 10.95 -3.86
C ALA A 348 -0.85 11.40 -5.09
N THR A 349 -1.14 12.69 -5.20
CA THR A 349 -1.90 13.26 -6.31
C THR A 349 -1.10 13.19 -7.62
N SER A 350 0.17 13.60 -7.62
CA SER A 350 1.00 13.56 -8.83
C SER A 350 1.35 12.14 -9.28
N LEU A 351 1.47 11.17 -8.37
CA LEU A 351 1.80 9.79 -8.74
C LEU A 351 0.58 8.92 -9.04
N LEU A 352 -0.53 9.09 -8.33
CA LEU A 352 -1.64 8.13 -8.36
C LEU A 352 -2.92 8.68 -9.00
N LEU A 353 -3.00 9.99 -9.24
CA LEU A 353 -4.15 10.62 -9.90
C LEU A 353 -3.74 11.31 -11.22
N ASN A 354 -2.85 12.30 -11.18
CA ASN A 354 -2.48 13.09 -12.36
C ASN A 354 -1.70 12.23 -13.37
N GLY A 355 -2.18 12.15 -14.60
CA GLY A 355 -1.60 11.27 -15.63
C GLY A 355 -1.76 9.78 -15.31
N ASN A 356 -2.65 9.43 -14.38
CA ASN A 356 -3.02 8.07 -13.98
C ASN A 356 -4.54 7.93 -13.80
N GLU A 357 -5.31 8.86 -14.40
CA GLU A 357 -6.75 9.00 -14.20
C GLU A 357 -7.50 7.74 -14.61
N ASP A 358 -7.07 7.05 -15.67
CA ASP A 358 -7.71 5.81 -16.13
C ASP A 358 -7.62 4.68 -15.09
N ALA A 359 -6.44 4.48 -14.48
CA ALA A 359 -6.27 3.51 -13.41
C ALA A 359 -7.06 3.91 -12.16
N PHE A 360 -7.03 5.20 -11.84
CA PHE A 360 -7.77 5.75 -10.71
C PHE A 360 -9.27 5.55 -10.84
N ASP A 361 -9.84 5.94 -11.98
CA ASP A 361 -11.29 5.92 -12.22
C ASP A 361 -11.82 4.50 -12.34
N LYS A 362 -11.01 3.57 -12.87
CA LYS A 362 -11.35 2.15 -12.86
C LYS A 362 -11.38 1.58 -11.45
N ALA A 363 -10.34 1.81 -10.65
CA ALA A 363 -10.30 1.38 -9.26
C ALA A 363 -11.43 2.01 -8.42
N LEU A 364 -11.73 3.29 -8.66
CA LEU A 364 -12.83 4.01 -8.03
C LEU A 364 -14.19 3.38 -8.42
N GLY A 365 -14.40 3.09 -9.70
CA GLY A 365 -15.63 2.46 -10.19
C GLY A 365 -15.89 1.10 -9.54
N ASP A 366 -14.88 0.23 -9.52
CA ASP A 366 -14.94 -1.08 -8.84
C ASP A 366 -15.25 -0.90 -7.35
N THR A 367 -14.59 0.06 -6.70
CA THR A 367 -14.78 0.37 -5.28
C THR A 367 -16.18 0.88 -4.98
N LEU A 368 -16.76 1.72 -5.83
CA LEU A 368 -18.12 2.23 -5.65
C LEU A 368 -19.14 1.08 -5.71
N ASN A 369 -18.96 0.14 -6.64
CA ASN A 369 -19.80 -1.05 -6.74
C ASN A 369 -19.65 -1.94 -5.50
N TYR A 370 -18.42 -2.20 -5.08
CA TYR A 370 -18.11 -2.94 -3.86
C TYR A 370 -18.73 -2.29 -2.61
N THR A 371 -18.61 -0.97 -2.47
CA THR A 371 -19.15 -0.20 -1.34
C THR A 371 -20.67 -0.26 -1.29
N LYS A 372 -21.35 -0.17 -2.44
CA LYS A 372 -22.81 -0.32 -2.51
C LYS A 372 -23.27 -1.67 -1.94
N VAL A 373 -22.56 -2.75 -2.28
CA VAL A 373 -22.85 -4.09 -1.73
C VAL A 373 -22.60 -4.16 -0.22
N LEU A 374 -21.50 -3.57 0.27
CA LEU A 374 -21.23 -3.52 1.71
C LEU A 374 -22.32 -2.77 2.49
N LEU A 375 -22.73 -1.60 2.00
CA LEU A 375 -23.75 -0.80 2.66
C LEU A 375 -25.12 -1.48 2.63
N ALA A 376 -25.47 -2.15 1.53
CA ALA A 376 -26.69 -2.94 1.45
C ALA A 376 -26.69 -4.10 2.46
N LYS A 377 -25.58 -4.85 2.56
CA LYS A 377 -25.43 -5.91 3.58
C LYS A 377 -25.58 -5.37 5.00
N LYS A 378 -25.00 -4.22 5.28
CA LYS A 378 -25.11 -3.57 6.58
C LYS A 378 -26.54 -3.16 6.90
N ALA A 379 -27.26 -2.58 5.93
CA ALA A 379 -28.66 -2.20 6.10
C ALA A 379 -29.55 -3.42 6.42
N ILE A 380 -29.35 -4.54 5.70
CA ILE A 380 -30.08 -5.80 5.96
C ILE A 380 -29.77 -6.32 7.38
N HIS A 381 -28.52 -6.28 7.81
CA HIS A 381 -28.14 -6.75 9.15
C HIS A 381 -28.80 -5.90 10.25
N GLU A 382 -28.80 -4.57 10.10
CA GLU A 382 -29.46 -3.66 11.04
C GLU A 382 -30.99 -3.88 11.11
N GLU A 383 -31.62 -4.21 9.98
CA GLU A 383 -33.04 -4.58 9.91
C GLU A 383 -33.32 -5.89 10.66
N LEU A 384 -32.50 -6.92 10.45
CA LEU A 384 -32.61 -8.21 11.13
C LEU A 384 -32.42 -8.09 12.64
N ASP A 385 -31.43 -7.32 13.10
CA ASP A 385 -31.20 -7.09 14.53
C ASP A 385 -32.41 -6.38 15.18
N THR A 386 -32.97 -5.40 14.48
CA THR A 386 -34.17 -4.68 14.95
C THR A 386 -35.39 -5.60 15.03
N LEU A 387 -35.55 -6.53 14.08
CA LEU A 387 -36.61 -7.53 14.11
C LEU A 387 -36.41 -8.55 15.25
N SER A 388 -35.17 -9.01 15.47
CA SER A 388 -34.85 -9.94 16.56
C SER A 388 -35.09 -9.31 17.93
N MET A 389 -34.83 -8.02 18.10
CA MET A 389 -35.14 -7.30 19.34
C MET A 389 -36.63 -7.08 19.59
N LYS A 390 -37.47 -7.15 18.56
CA LYS A 390 -38.94 -7.03 18.69
C LYS A 390 -39.63 -8.36 18.99
N LEU A 391 -38.94 -9.48 18.76
CA LEU A 391 -39.47 -10.84 18.95
C LEU A 391 -39.09 -11.43 20.32
N ASN A 392 -38.16 -10.80 21.04
CA ASN A 392 -37.81 -11.07 22.44
C ASN A 392 -38.40 -9.98 23.33
#